data_AF-A0AAV6QYU5-F1
#
_entry.id   AF-A0AAV6QYU5-F1
#
_cell.length_a   1.000
_cell.length_b   1.000
_cell.length_c   1.000
_cell.angle_alpha   90.00
_cell.angle_beta   90.00
_cell.angle_gamma   90.00
#
_symmetry.space_group_name_H-M   'P 1'
#
loop_
_entity.id
_entity.type
_entity.pdbx_description
1 polymer ?
#
loop_
_entity_poly.entity_id
_entity_poly.type
_entity_poly.pdbx_seq_one_letter_code
_entity_poly.pdbx_strand_id
1 'polypeptide(L)'
;MSSFGRTLGMFRTGALLLRRGPRRITSRNGSGGTHIEPQYRQYPHLTKHQKFQSELISGAMWFWILWHCWHDPDAVLGHFPWPDASQWTDEELGIPPDDEE
;
A
#
# COMPACT_ATOMS: atom_id res chain seq x y z
N MET A 1 -18.15 -74.39 -0.74
CA MET A 1 -18.12 -72.94 -0.40
C MET A 1 -16.82 -72.36 -0.95
N SER A 2 -16.85 -71.09 -1.39
CA SER A 2 -15.74 -70.24 -1.85
C SER A 2 -15.19 -70.44 -3.26
N SER A 3 -15.88 -69.84 -4.23
CA SER A 3 -15.27 -69.36 -5.48
C SER A 3 -15.97 -68.07 -5.92
N PHE A 4 -15.72 -66.93 -5.27
CA PHE A 4 -16.23 -65.63 -5.76
C PHE A 4 -15.43 -64.40 -5.26
N GLY A 5 -14.16 -64.57 -4.89
CA GLY A 5 -13.42 -63.53 -4.15
C GLY A 5 -12.26 -62.82 -4.88
N ARG A 6 -11.88 -63.19 -6.11
CA ARG A 6 -10.60 -62.72 -6.69
C ARG A 6 -10.68 -61.99 -8.03
N THR A 7 -11.87 -61.74 -8.58
CA THR A 7 -12.02 -61.06 -9.88
C THR A 7 -12.35 -59.56 -9.77
N LEU A 8 -12.77 -59.05 -8.61
CA LEU A 8 -13.12 -57.63 -8.46
C LEU A 8 -11.92 -56.68 -8.23
N GLY A 9 -10.75 -57.21 -7.84
CA GLY A 9 -9.58 -56.37 -7.51
C GLY A 9 -8.83 -55.81 -8.73
N MET A 10 -8.83 -56.53 -9.85
CA MET A 10 -8.03 -56.17 -11.03
C MET A 10 -8.67 -55.07 -11.88
N PHE A 11 -9.99 -54.90 -11.81
CA PHE A 11 -10.69 -53.87 -12.58
C PHE A 11 -10.52 -52.46 -11.99
N ARG A 12 -10.15 -52.33 -10.71
CA ARG A 12 -10.03 -51.01 -10.07
C ARG A 12 -8.67 -50.34 -10.30
N THR A 13 -7.60 -51.10 -10.45
CA THR A 13 -6.25 -50.57 -10.71
C THR A 13 -6.05 -50.18 -12.18
N GLY A 14 -6.63 -50.91 -13.13
CA GLY A 14 -6.59 -50.57 -14.56
C GLY A 14 -7.35 -49.27 -14.93
N ALA A 15 -8.47 -49.01 -14.25
CA ALA A 15 -9.28 -47.81 -14.49
C ALA A 15 -8.59 -46.50 -14.06
N LEU A 16 -7.64 -46.55 -13.12
CA LEU A 16 -6.89 -45.36 -12.68
C LEU A 16 -5.82 -44.91 -13.68
N LEU A 17 -5.34 -45.82 -14.53
CA LEU A 17 -4.39 -45.48 -15.60
C LEU A 17 -5.11 -44.94 -16.84
N LEU A 18 -6.29 -45.49 -17.19
CA LEU A 18 -7.09 -44.96 -18.31
C LEU A 18 -7.70 -43.58 -18.03
N ARG A 19 -7.96 -43.23 -16.76
CA ARG A 19 -8.52 -41.92 -16.39
C ARG A 19 -7.47 -40.80 -16.35
N ARG A 20 -6.18 -41.13 -16.45
CA ARG A 20 -5.08 -40.17 -16.47
C ARG A 20 -4.67 -39.92 -17.92
N GLY A 21 -5.51 -39.16 -18.63
CA GLY A 21 -5.18 -38.62 -19.96
C GLY A 21 -3.82 -37.90 -19.96
N PRO A 22 -3.22 -37.65 -21.12
CA PRO A 22 -1.87 -37.10 -21.22
C PRO A 22 -1.78 -35.87 -20.33
N ARG A 23 -0.98 -35.98 -19.25
CA ARG A 23 -0.65 -34.82 -18.43
C ARG A 23 0.00 -33.84 -19.39
N ARG A 24 -0.73 -32.77 -19.74
CA ARG A 24 -0.12 -31.60 -20.37
C ARG A 24 1.05 -31.24 -19.48
N ILE A 25 2.26 -31.50 -19.95
CA ILE A 25 3.45 -30.91 -19.40
C ILE A 25 3.20 -29.42 -19.58
N THR A 26 2.80 -28.75 -18.51
CA THR A 26 2.74 -27.29 -18.52
C THR A 26 4.19 -26.86 -18.62
N SER A 27 4.67 -26.63 -19.84
CA SER A 27 5.91 -25.90 -20.04
C SER A 27 5.67 -24.53 -19.42
N ARG A 28 6.16 -24.33 -18.19
CA ARG A 28 6.28 -22.99 -17.63
C ARG A 28 7.37 -22.31 -18.46
N ASN A 29 6.95 -21.64 -19.52
CA ASN A 29 7.77 -20.66 -20.23
C ASN A 29 7.97 -19.46 -19.31
N GLY A 30 8.70 -19.66 -18.21
CA GLY A 30 8.86 -18.70 -17.12
C GLY A 30 10.07 -17.79 -17.27
N SER A 31 10.77 -17.82 -18.41
CA SER A 31 12.11 -17.21 -18.52
C SER A 31 12.24 -16.04 -19.50
N GLY A 32 11.19 -15.63 -20.23
CA GLY A 32 11.42 -14.89 -21.47
C GLY A 32 10.77 -13.51 -21.68
N GLY A 33 9.85 -13.02 -20.84
CA GLY A 33 9.09 -11.82 -21.27
C GLY A 33 8.30 -11.02 -20.24
N THR A 34 8.43 -11.32 -18.95
CA THR A 34 7.77 -10.53 -17.88
C THR A 34 8.68 -9.52 -17.20
N HIS A 35 9.99 -9.61 -17.42
CA HIS A 35 10.98 -8.73 -16.78
C HIS A 35 11.39 -7.60 -17.73
N ILE A 36 11.61 -6.41 -17.18
CA ILE A 36 12.11 -5.25 -17.92
C ILE A 36 13.50 -5.60 -18.49
N GLU A 37 13.67 -5.53 -19.80
CA GLU A 37 14.95 -5.83 -20.44
C GLU A 37 16.02 -4.81 -20.02
N PRO A 38 17.25 -5.26 -19.71
CA PRO A 38 18.34 -4.34 -19.40
C PRO A 38 18.73 -3.56 -20.66
N GLN A 39 18.78 -2.23 -20.55
CA GLN A 39 19.16 -1.34 -21.64
C GLN A 39 20.46 -0.60 -21.31
N TYR A 40 21.30 -0.38 -22.32
CA TYR A 40 22.58 0.30 -22.15
C TYR A 40 22.53 1.71 -22.73
N ARG A 41 22.87 2.71 -21.90
CA ARG A 41 22.92 4.15 -22.25
C ARG A 41 21.60 4.72 -22.83
N GLN A 42 20.48 4.05 -22.57
CA GLN A 42 19.14 4.44 -23.01
C GLN A 42 18.21 4.55 -21.80
N TYR A 43 17.10 5.27 -21.97
CA TYR A 43 16.11 5.42 -20.91
C TYR A 43 15.38 4.09 -20.66
N PRO A 44 15.26 3.62 -19.42
CA PRO A 44 14.70 2.30 -19.14
C PRO A 44 13.22 2.21 -19.51
N HIS A 45 12.79 1.02 -19.91
CA HIS A 45 11.39 0.76 -20.19
C HIS A 45 10.57 0.75 -18.89
N LEU A 46 9.68 1.74 -18.75
CA LEU A 46 8.72 1.81 -17.65
C LEU A 46 7.40 1.16 -18.08
N THR A 47 6.81 0.37 -17.19
CA THR A 47 5.46 -0.15 -17.43
C THR A 47 4.43 0.97 -17.23
N LYS A 48 3.38 0.99 -18.07
CA LYS A 48 2.30 1.99 -17.96
C LYS A 48 1.62 1.96 -16.59
N HIS A 49 1.51 0.77 -16.00
CA HIS A 49 0.93 0.57 -14.69
C HIS A 49 1.76 1.21 -13.58
N GLN A 50 3.09 1.06 -13.60
CA GLN A 50 3.97 1.72 -12.63
C GLN A 50 3.85 3.25 -12.69
N LYS A 51 3.83 3.82 -13.90
CA LYS A 51 3.65 5.26 -14.07
C LYS A 51 2.31 5.74 -13.51
N PHE A 52 1.22 5.06 -13.87
CA PHE A 52 -0.11 5.39 -13.36
C PHE A 52 -0.20 5.30 -11.83
N GLN A 53 0.36 4.24 -11.23
CA GLN A 53 0.39 4.10 -9.77
C GLN A 53 1.19 5.21 -9.09
N SER A 54 2.34 5.61 -9.67
CA SER A 54 3.13 6.72 -9.12
C SER A 54 2.37 8.06 -9.16
N GLU A 55 1.66 8.33 -10.26
CA GLU A 55 0.85 9.54 -10.41
C GLU A 55 -0.35 9.51 -9.45
N LEU A 56 -0.99 8.35 -9.28
CA LEU A 56 -2.12 8.18 -8.36
C LEU A 56 -1.70 8.39 -6.90
N ILE A 57 -0.56 7.83 -6.48
CA ILE A 57 -0.06 8.00 -5.10
C ILE A 57 0.38 9.45 -4.88
N SER A 58 1.08 10.06 -5.84
CA SER A 58 1.47 11.47 -5.76
C SER A 58 0.25 12.39 -5.68
N GLY A 59 -0.79 12.12 -6.49
CA GLY A 59 -2.06 12.84 -6.44
C GLY A 59 -2.79 12.64 -5.12
N ALA A 60 -2.85 11.42 -4.60
CA ALA A 60 -3.45 11.12 -3.31
C ALA A 60 -2.74 11.82 -2.14
N MET A 61 -1.41 11.88 -2.18
CA MET A 61 -0.61 12.62 -1.19
C MET A 61 -0.94 14.11 -1.19
N TRP A 62 -0.93 14.75 -2.36
CA TRP A 62 -1.25 16.19 -2.47
C TRP A 62 -2.71 16.48 -2.16
N PHE A 63 -3.63 15.63 -2.61
CA PHE A 63 -5.04 15.70 -2.24
C PHE A 63 -5.20 15.64 -0.73
N TRP A 64 -4.51 14.72 -0.05
CA TRP A 64 -4.56 14.59 1.40
C TRP A 64 -4.05 15.83 2.12
N ILE A 65 -2.92 16.40 1.69
CA ILE A 65 -2.36 17.63 2.28
C ILE A 65 -3.35 18.80 2.13
N LEU A 66 -3.89 19.01 0.94
CA LEU A 66 -4.82 20.11 0.68
C LEU A 66 -6.16 19.90 1.40
N TRP A 67 -6.65 18.67 1.42
CA TRP A 67 -7.87 18.30 2.14
C TRP A 67 -7.71 18.55 3.64
N HIS A 68 -6.60 18.11 4.24
CA HIS A 68 -6.35 18.29 5.67
C HIS A 68 -6.08 19.74 6.03
N CYS A 69 -5.39 20.51 5.17
CA CYS A 69 -5.22 21.95 5.34
C CYS A 69 -6.56 22.72 5.31
N TRP A 70 -7.54 22.24 4.53
CA TRP A 70 -8.87 22.85 4.50
C TRP A 70 -9.74 22.44 5.70
N HIS A 71 -9.69 21.17 6.10
CA HIS A 71 -10.54 20.64 7.17
C HIS A 71 -10.02 20.96 8.57
N ASP A 72 -8.70 20.93 8.78
CA ASP A 72 -8.04 21.17 10.07
C ASP A 72 -6.95 22.25 9.94
N PRO A 73 -7.29 23.49 9.52
CA PRO A 73 -6.31 24.57 9.35
C PRO A 73 -5.62 24.94 10.67
N ASP A 74 -6.31 24.74 11.79
CA ASP A 74 -5.85 25.09 13.14
C ASP A 74 -4.61 24.28 13.57
N ALA A 75 -4.44 23.07 13.05
CA ALA A 75 -3.25 22.26 13.33
C ALA A 75 -1.99 22.84 12.69
N VAL A 76 -2.14 23.63 11.62
CA VAL A 76 -1.04 24.28 10.89
C VAL A 76 -0.83 25.71 11.35
N LEU A 77 -1.92 26.47 11.55
CA LEU A 77 -1.89 27.88 11.91
C LEU A 77 -1.84 28.13 13.42
N GLY A 78 -2.12 27.10 14.22
CA GLY A 78 -2.23 27.19 15.67
C GLY A 78 -3.69 27.28 16.11
N HIS A 79 -4.06 26.45 17.09
CA HIS A 79 -5.42 26.43 17.64
C HIS A 79 -5.77 27.66 18.47
N PHE A 80 -4.76 28.34 19.02
CA PHE A 80 -4.95 29.47 19.93
C PHE A 80 -4.12 30.67 19.47
N PRO A 81 -4.69 31.90 19.54
CA PRO A 81 -3.92 33.10 19.28
C PRO A 81 -2.82 33.23 20.32
N TRP A 82 -1.63 33.62 19.87
CA TRP A 82 -0.52 33.88 20.78
C TRP A 82 -0.79 35.17 21.56
N PRO A 83 -0.81 35.16 22.91
CA PRO A 83 -1.08 36.35 23.69
C PRO A 83 0.09 37.35 23.56
N ASP A 84 -0.26 38.63 23.44
CA ASP A 84 0.70 39.72 23.47
C ASP A 84 1.00 40.09 24.93
N ALA A 85 2.21 39.79 25.38
CA ALA A 85 2.63 39.99 26.77
C ALA A 85 2.63 41.47 27.20
N SER A 86 2.64 42.41 26.25
CA SER A 86 2.60 43.85 26.54
C SER A 86 1.21 44.39 26.87
N GLN A 87 0.17 43.60 26.64
CA GLN A 87 -1.22 43.96 26.96
C GLN A 87 -1.64 43.53 28.37
N TRP A 88 -0.79 42.76 29.07
CA TRP A 88 -1.05 42.40 30.46
C TRP A 88 -0.89 43.62 31.34
N THR A 89 -1.91 43.87 32.16
CA THR A 89 -1.89 45.01 33.07
C THR A 89 -0.97 44.72 34.24
N ASP A 90 -0.30 45.76 34.75
CA ASP A 90 0.59 45.65 35.90
C ASP A 90 -0.14 45.12 37.16
N GLU A 91 -1.46 45.33 37.25
CA GLU A 91 -2.34 44.77 38.28
C GLU A 91 -2.45 43.24 38.19
N GLU A 92 -2.62 42.67 36.99
CA GLU A 92 -2.64 41.22 36.75
C GLU A 92 -1.26 40.58 36.94
N LEU A 93 -0.20 41.34 36.64
CA LEU A 93 1.19 40.90 36.78
C LEU A 93 1.72 41.09 38.22
N GLY A 94 0.94 41.74 39.09
CA GLY A 94 1.29 42.00 40.48
C GLY A 94 2.47 42.95 40.64
N ILE A 95 2.71 43.81 39.65
CA ILE A 95 3.76 44.83 39.71
C ILE A 95 3.16 46.03 40.47
N PRO A 96 3.62 46.31 41.70
CA PRO A 96 3.16 47.47 42.43
C PRO A 96 3.55 48.75 41.66
N PRO A 97 2.69 49.79 41.65
CA PRO A 97 3.12 51.09 41.17
C PRO A 97 4.29 51.56 42.03
N ASP A 98 5.37 52.01 41.38
CA ASP A 98 6.47 52.65 42.09
C ASP A 98 5.96 54.01 42.61
N ASP A 99 5.39 54.01 43.81
CA ASP A 99 5.03 55.22 44.54
C ASP A 99 6.33 55.95 44.95
N GLU A 100 6.85 56.81 44.07
CA GLU A 100 7.86 57.81 44.38
C GLU A 100 7.21 59.20 44.53
N GLU A 101 6.66 59.51 45.71
CA GLU A 101 6.61 60.88 46.28
C GLU A 101 6.50 60.87 47.83
#